data_AF-A0A520I5H0-F1
#
_entry.id   AF-A0A520I5H0-F1
#
_cell.length_a   1.000
_cell.length_b   1.000
_cell.length_c   1.000
_cell.angle_alpha   90.00
_cell.angle_beta   90.00
_cell.angle_gamma   90.00
#
_symmetry.space_group_name_H-M   'P 1'
#
loop_
_entity.id
_entity.type
_entity.pdbx_description
1 polymer ?
#
loop_
_entity_poly.entity_id
_entity_poly.type
_entity_poly.pdbx_seq_one_letter_code
_entity_poly.pdbx_strand_id
1 'polypeptide(L)'
;TGVALSRLRERGTGLPRLTFIAALLATALWALSVAGIDGSDGIPRVAEALRNLAWLGFMYALIRRDPRTPEHRAVAILYGIVVLLVLVNASLTMLWIGSDGSILPEIATLRLVLHMMAAISAVVLVHHLYTAAAPGTRGGIRLVVVALAAMWGVDLLIYGEAWFAGFPEQLVVARGFVMVVAAPALLIAVTRNGDWSLHLSRTVAWQTLSLAAVLLYAALMVAATSFIALVSGDDARLWQTAFVVGSTATGLAFLASPRVRAWTKVKVAKHLFRHRYDYRSEWIRFTDTLGKPDDAAPLDQRIVKAVADLTDSPAGLLLVPESAGLGVGLDWNWDLPSGSAPAALATYLVDTGRIVELDAIRTGDTDAVEAAAIPQWMRDGDGWAIVPLAHLGRLQ
;
A
#
# COMPACT_ATOMS: atom_id res chain seq x y z
N THR A 1 28.95 1.01 -29.21
CA THR A 1 28.26 1.27 -27.92
C THR A 1 26.91 0.55 -27.77
N GLY A 2 26.23 0.14 -28.86
CA GLY A 2 24.93 -0.58 -28.78
C GLY A 2 24.98 -2.01 -28.17
N VAL A 3 26.08 -2.75 -28.36
CA VAL A 3 26.20 -4.14 -27.84
C VAL A 3 26.31 -4.19 -26.32
N ALA A 4 26.96 -3.21 -25.68
CA ALA A 4 27.07 -3.13 -24.22
C ALA A 4 25.72 -2.81 -23.54
N LEU A 5 24.90 -1.98 -24.18
CA LEU A 5 23.54 -1.66 -23.71
C LEU A 5 22.60 -2.86 -23.88
N SER A 6 22.73 -3.64 -24.96
CA SER A 6 21.95 -4.88 -25.14
C SER A 6 22.24 -5.93 -24.07
N ARG A 7 23.53 -6.14 -23.72
CA ARG A 7 23.92 -7.09 -22.66
C ARG A 7 23.54 -6.64 -21.25
N LEU A 8 23.48 -5.33 -20.99
CA LEU A 8 22.93 -4.80 -19.73
C LEU A 8 21.41 -4.98 -19.65
N ARG A 9 20.70 -4.88 -20.79
CA ARG A 9 19.26 -5.13 -20.88
C ARG A 9 18.94 -6.62 -20.71
N GLU A 10 19.73 -7.51 -21.31
CA GLU A 10 19.63 -8.97 -21.15
C GLU A 10 19.95 -9.42 -19.71
N ARG A 11 20.98 -8.85 -19.06
CA ARG A 11 21.27 -9.10 -17.63
C ARG A 11 20.15 -8.60 -16.72
N GLY A 12 19.52 -7.47 -17.06
CA GLY A 12 18.34 -6.96 -16.38
C GLY A 12 17.13 -7.89 -16.52
N THR A 13 17.00 -8.61 -17.65
CA THR A 13 15.93 -9.59 -17.89
C THR A 13 16.10 -10.91 -17.13
N GLY A 14 17.33 -11.37 -16.92
CA GLY A 14 17.63 -12.69 -16.32
C GLY A 14 17.53 -12.78 -14.79
N LEU A 15 17.76 -11.68 -14.05
CA LEU A 15 17.85 -11.71 -12.58
C LEU A 15 16.54 -12.19 -11.87
N PRO A 16 15.33 -11.73 -12.26
CA PRO A 16 14.10 -12.24 -11.67
C PRO A 16 13.81 -13.69 -12.03
N ARG A 17 14.21 -14.13 -13.23
CA ARG A 17 14.04 -15.53 -13.64
C ARG A 17 14.91 -16.47 -12.81
N LEU A 18 16.17 -16.09 -12.58
CA LEU A 18 17.10 -16.87 -11.74
C LEU A 18 16.66 -16.91 -10.28
N THR A 19 16.29 -15.76 -9.71
CA THR A 19 15.79 -15.68 -8.32
C THR A 19 14.47 -16.42 -8.14
N PHE A 20 13.60 -16.40 -9.15
CA PHE A 20 12.36 -17.20 -9.14
C PHE A 20 12.64 -18.70 -9.16
N ILE A 21 13.53 -19.17 -10.05
CA ILE A 21 13.94 -20.59 -10.10
C ILE A 21 14.56 -20.99 -8.76
N ALA A 22 15.43 -20.16 -8.18
CA ALA A 22 16.01 -20.41 -6.87
C ALA A 22 14.93 -20.51 -5.78
N ALA A 23 13.90 -19.67 -5.82
CA ALA A 23 12.78 -19.72 -4.88
C ALA A 23 11.95 -21.00 -5.03
N LEU A 24 11.68 -21.44 -6.25
CA LEU A 24 11.01 -22.72 -6.51
C LEU A 24 11.84 -23.91 -6.03
N LEU A 25 13.14 -23.93 -6.32
CA LEU A 25 14.05 -24.97 -5.86
C LEU A 25 14.12 -25.03 -4.33
N ALA A 26 14.26 -23.87 -3.67
CA ALA A 26 14.25 -23.79 -2.21
C ALA A 26 12.91 -24.27 -1.61
N THR A 27 11.79 -23.98 -2.27
CA THR A 27 10.47 -24.46 -1.88
C THR A 27 10.35 -25.98 -2.04
N ALA A 28 10.85 -26.54 -3.13
CA ALA A 28 10.86 -27.98 -3.36
C ALA A 28 11.77 -28.72 -2.37
N LEU A 29 12.96 -28.19 -2.08
CA LEU A 29 13.86 -28.74 -1.07
C LEU A 29 13.24 -28.70 0.32
N TRP A 30 12.58 -27.60 0.68
CA TRP A 30 11.83 -27.50 1.92
C TRP A 30 10.70 -28.54 1.98
N ALA A 31 9.88 -28.65 0.94
CA ALA A 31 8.80 -29.64 0.90
C ALA A 31 9.32 -31.08 1.02
N LEU A 32 10.43 -31.39 0.34
CA LEU A 32 11.10 -32.69 0.44
C LEU A 32 11.63 -32.95 1.86
N SER A 33 12.24 -31.93 2.49
CA SER A 33 12.73 -32.06 3.86
C SER A 33 11.60 -32.32 4.87
N VAL A 34 10.45 -31.67 4.70
CA VAL A 34 9.28 -31.88 5.58
C VAL A 34 8.67 -33.27 5.36
N ALA A 35 8.69 -33.80 4.14
CA ALA A 35 8.13 -35.10 3.82
C ALA A 35 9.04 -36.29 4.21
N GLY A 36 10.37 -36.10 4.15
CA GLY A 36 11.35 -37.18 4.34
C GLY A 36 12.06 -37.18 5.69
N ILE A 37 11.92 -36.13 6.50
CA ILE A 37 12.64 -35.95 7.76
C ILE A 37 11.62 -35.63 8.86
N ASP A 38 11.86 -36.13 10.06
CA ASP A 38 10.97 -35.93 11.19
C ASP A 38 10.84 -34.43 11.52
N GLY A 39 9.64 -33.98 11.89
CA GLY A 39 9.34 -32.55 12.10
C GLY A 39 10.11 -31.92 13.27
N SER A 40 10.66 -32.76 14.15
CA SER A 40 11.55 -32.36 15.23
C SER A 40 12.93 -31.94 14.74
N ASP A 41 13.38 -32.36 13.56
CA ASP A 41 14.74 -32.09 13.09
C ASP A 41 14.98 -30.63 12.69
N GLY A 42 16.25 -30.25 12.74
CA GLY A 42 16.71 -28.91 12.36
C GLY A 42 16.63 -28.65 10.85
N ILE A 43 16.73 -29.70 10.02
CA ILE A 43 16.88 -29.58 8.57
C ILE A 43 15.67 -28.91 7.91
N PRO A 44 14.40 -29.31 8.19
CA PRO A 44 13.23 -28.63 7.65
C PRO A 44 13.16 -27.13 7.99
N ARG A 45 13.62 -26.76 9.18
CA ARG A 45 13.64 -25.37 9.66
C ARG A 45 14.66 -24.52 8.91
N VAL A 46 15.82 -25.08 8.60
CA VAL A 46 16.85 -24.42 7.78
C VAL A 46 16.39 -24.28 6.33
N ALA A 47 15.77 -25.33 5.78
CA ALA A 47 15.21 -25.29 4.44
C ALA A 47 14.08 -24.24 4.32
N GLU A 48 13.28 -24.07 5.38
CA GLU A 48 12.27 -23.03 5.45
C GLU A 48 12.86 -21.61 5.41
N ALA A 49 13.94 -21.38 6.17
CA ALA A 49 14.66 -20.10 6.11
C ALA A 49 15.20 -19.82 4.71
N LEU A 50 15.79 -20.82 4.05
CA LEU A 50 16.28 -20.70 2.68
C LEU A 50 15.14 -20.37 1.69
N ARG A 51 13.99 -21.04 1.83
CA ARG A 51 12.78 -20.76 1.05
C ARG A 51 12.34 -19.31 1.20
N ASN A 52 12.25 -18.83 2.45
CA ASN A 52 11.84 -17.45 2.73
C ASN A 52 12.83 -16.42 2.15
N LEU A 53 14.14 -16.65 2.31
CA LEU A 53 15.18 -15.79 1.74
C LEU A 53 15.13 -15.75 0.20
N ALA A 54 14.89 -16.90 -0.44
CA ALA A 54 14.81 -16.97 -1.89
C ALA A 54 13.60 -16.21 -2.44
N TRP A 55 12.42 -16.31 -1.80
CA TRP A 55 11.24 -15.54 -2.18
C TRP A 55 11.39 -14.04 -1.92
N LEU A 56 11.98 -13.64 -0.79
CA LEU A 56 12.32 -12.23 -0.52
C LEU A 56 13.29 -11.68 -1.57
N GLY A 57 14.29 -12.48 -1.96
CA GLY A 57 15.24 -12.14 -3.03
C GLY A 57 14.57 -11.97 -4.39
N PHE A 58 13.63 -12.85 -4.74
CA PHE A 58 12.83 -12.73 -5.96
C PHE A 58 11.97 -11.46 -5.96
N MET A 59 11.24 -11.19 -4.88
CA MET A 59 10.40 -9.98 -4.78
C MET A 59 11.24 -8.70 -4.81
N TYR A 60 12.42 -8.70 -4.19
CA TYR A 60 13.37 -7.59 -4.29
C TYR A 60 13.91 -7.40 -5.72
N ALA A 61 14.23 -8.49 -6.43
CA ALA A 61 14.68 -8.45 -7.82
C ALA A 61 13.61 -7.89 -8.77
N LEU A 62 12.33 -8.12 -8.47
CA LEU A 62 11.20 -7.52 -9.20
C LEU A 62 11.13 -5.99 -9.04
N ILE A 63 11.36 -5.48 -7.82
CA ILE A 63 11.26 -4.05 -7.51
C ILE A 63 12.46 -3.26 -8.04
N ARG A 64 13.69 -3.82 -7.96
CA ARG A 64 14.95 -3.14 -8.34
C ARG A 64 15.03 -2.70 -9.81
N ARG A 65 14.12 -3.15 -10.68
CA ARG A 65 14.12 -2.81 -12.12
C ARG A 65 13.75 -1.36 -12.44
N ASP A 66 13.17 -0.59 -11.51
CA ASP A 66 12.81 0.81 -11.73
C ASP A 66 13.58 1.79 -10.81
N PRO A 67 14.88 2.03 -11.03
CA PRO A 67 15.75 2.78 -10.11
C PRO A 67 15.44 4.29 -10.00
N ARG A 68 14.35 4.79 -10.58
CA ARG A 68 14.09 6.24 -10.73
C ARG A 68 13.29 6.88 -9.58
N THR A 69 12.96 6.16 -8.50
CA THR A 69 12.14 6.70 -7.41
C THR A 69 12.86 6.76 -6.04
N PRO A 70 12.78 7.89 -5.30
CA PRO A 70 13.37 8.03 -3.94
C PRO A 70 12.83 7.02 -2.91
N GLU A 71 11.65 6.44 -3.15
CA GLU A 71 10.98 5.45 -2.30
C GLU A 71 11.72 4.10 -2.25
N HIS A 72 12.64 3.83 -3.18
CA HIS A 72 13.43 2.60 -3.23
C HIS A 72 14.24 2.32 -1.96
N ARG A 73 14.80 3.37 -1.33
CA ARG A 73 15.63 3.18 -0.12
C ARG A 73 14.82 2.68 1.06
N ALA A 74 13.63 3.24 1.28
CA ALA A 74 12.76 2.84 2.38
C ALA A 74 12.29 1.38 2.20
N VAL A 75 11.88 1.01 0.99
CA VAL A 75 11.47 -0.35 0.68
C VAL A 75 12.64 -1.34 0.82
N ALA A 76 13.84 -0.99 0.33
CA ALA A 76 15.03 -1.83 0.48
C ALA A 76 15.40 -2.06 1.96
N ILE A 77 15.25 -1.03 2.82
CA ILE A 77 15.45 -1.17 4.27
C ILE A 77 14.43 -2.16 4.84
N LEU A 78 13.16 -2.09 4.45
CA LEU A 78 12.15 -3.05 4.90
C LEU A 78 12.51 -4.49 4.51
N TYR A 79 12.90 -4.74 3.25
CA TYR A 79 13.40 -6.06 2.84
C TYR A 79 14.60 -6.50 3.68
N GLY A 80 15.55 -5.60 3.94
CA GLY A 80 16.70 -5.86 4.80
C GLY A 80 16.32 -6.27 6.22
N ILE A 81 15.32 -5.60 6.81
CA ILE A 81 14.78 -5.95 8.13
C ILE A 81 14.18 -7.36 8.12
N VAL A 82 13.36 -7.70 7.12
CA VAL A 82 12.76 -9.04 7.03
C VAL A 82 13.82 -10.12 6.83
N VAL A 83 14.81 -9.87 5.98
CA VAL A 83 15.96 -10.78 5.81
C VAL A 83 16.70 -10.97 7.12
N LEU A 84 16.94 -9.89 7.88
CA LEU A 84 17.58 -9.97 9.19
C LEU A 84 16.75 -10.83 10.16
N LEU A 85 15.43 -10.66 10.22
CA LEU A 85 14.55 -11.49 11.06
C LEU A 85 14.67 -12.98 10.71
N VAL A 86 14.67 -13.31 9.41
CA VAL A 86 14.83 -14.69 8.93
C VAL A 86 16.21 -15.24 9.29
N LEU A 87 17.27 -14.45 9.13
CA LEU A 87 18.65 -14.86 9.45
C LEU A 87 18.86 -15.06 10.95
N VAL A 88 18.32 -14.18 11.80
CA VAL A 88 18.38 -14.33 13.27
C VAL A 88 17.63 -15.60 13.70
N ASN A 89 16.46 -15.86 13.12
CA ASN A 89 15.74 -17.09 13.43
C ASN A 89 16.47 -18.36 12.92
N ALA A 90 17.13 -18.28 11.76
CA ALA A 90 17.95 -19.37 11.24
C ALA A 90 19.19 -19.62 12.12
N SER A 91 19.84 -18.58 12.64
CA SER A 91 20.98 -18.74 13.55
C SER A 91 20.57 -19.36 14.88
N LEU A 92 19.40 -18.99 15.43
CA LEU A 92 18.83 -19.65 16.61
C LEU A 92 18.52 -21.13 16.35
N THR A 93 18.11 -21.48 15.13
CA THR A 93 17.92 -22.87 14.74
C THR A 93 19.25 -23.64 14.69
N MET A 94 20.30 -23.03 14.14
CA MET A 94 21.64 -23.66 14.14
C MET A 94 22.19 -23.86 15.54
N LEU A 95 21.96 -22.90 16.44
CA LEU A 95 22.35 -23.01 17.84
C LEU A 95 21.61 -24.17 18.53
N TRP A 96 20.31 -24.34 18.26
CA TRP A 96 19.50 -25.46 18.79
C TRP A 96 19.98 -26.82 18.29
N ILE A 97 20.37 -26.93 17.00
CA ILE A 97 20.96 -28.16 16.45
C ILE A 97 22.28 -28.49 17.15
N GLY A 98 23.11 -27.47 17.39
CA GLY A 98 24.41 -27.63 18.04
C GLY A 98 24.35 -27.91 19.54
N SER A 99 23.20 -27.75 20.20
CA SER A 99 23.00 -28.00 21.63
C SER A 99 22.30 -29.34 21.93
N ASP A 100 22.32 -30.28 20.98
CA ASP A 100 21.62 -31.58 21.05
C ASP A 100 20.13 -31.45 21.43
N GLY A 101 19.49 -30.36 20.96
CA GLY A 101 18.08 -30.10 21.21
C GLY A 101 17.75 -29.58 22.61
N SER A 102 18.73 -29.43 23.50
CA SER A 102 18.54 -28.79 24.79
C SER A 102 18.42 -27.27 24.60
N ILE A 103 17.22 -26.72 24.79
CA ILE A 103 17.01 -25.28 24.80
C ILE A 103 16.16 -24.83 25.97
N LEU A 104 16.44 -23.60 26.37
CA LEU A 104 15.58 -22.80 27.22
C LEU A 104 14.23 -22.58 26.51
N PRO A 105 13.08 -22.81 27.17
CA PRO A 105 11.74 -22.53 26.64
C PRO A 105 11.58 -21.11 26.05
N GLU A 106 12.32 -20.16 26.59
CA GLU A 106 12.38 -18.76 26.15
C GLU A 106 12.91 -18.64 24.71
N ILE A 107 13.87 -19.46 24.30
CA ILE A 107 14.42 -19.48 22.94
C ILE A 107 13.38 -20.02 21.95
N ALA A 108 12.61 -21.04 22.33
CA ALA A 108 11.52 -21.56 21.50
C ALA A 108 10.46 -20.48 21.27
N THR A 109 10.04 -19.80 22.34
CA THR A 109 9.08 -18.69 22.27
C THR A 109 9.60 -17.55 21.39
N LEU A 110 10.85 -17.13 21.59
CA LEU A 110 11.47 -16.08 20.78
C LEU A 110 11.48 -16.43 19.28
N ARG A 111 11.77 -17.69 18.94
CA ARG A 111 11.74 -18.17 17.56
C ARG A 111 10.34 -18.11 16.94
N LEU A 112 9.29 -18.49 17.66
CA LEU A 112 7.91 -18.39 17.16
C LEU A 112 7.56 -16.95 16.82
N VAL A 113 7.92 -16.02 17.70
CA VAL A 113 7.66 -14.59 17.50
C VAL A 113 8.42 -14.04 16.29
N LEU A 114 9.69 -14.41 16.13
CA LEU A 114 10.49 -14.01 14.97
C LEU A 114 9.90 -14.53 13.65
N HIS A 115 9.37 -15.77 13.62
CA HIS A 115 8.64 -16.27 12.45
C HIS A 115 7.38 -15.46 12.16
N MET A 116 6.56 -15.18 13.18
CA MET A 116 5.36 -14.37 13.01
C MET A 116 5.70 -12.98 12.47
N MET A 117 6.72 -12.32 13.03
CA MET A 117 7.18 -11.01 12.54
C MET A 117 7.65 -11.07 11.08
N ALA A 118 8.42 -12.09 10.72
CA ALA A 118 8.88 -12.29 9.35
C ALA A 118 7.70 -12.54 8.39
N ALA A 119 6.74 -13.39 8.77
CA ALA A 119 5.56 -13.70 7.98
C ALA A 119 4.64 -12.47 7.79
N ILE A 120 4.34 -11.73 8.86
CA ILE A 120 3.57 -10.48 8.79
C ILE A 120 4.27 -9.49 7.85
N SER A 121 5.57 -9.29 8.04
CA SER A 121 6.35 -8.36 7.22
C SER A 121 6.40 -8.81 5.76
N ALA A 122 6.53 -10.11 5.49
CA ALA A 122 6.51 -10.64 4.14
C ALA A 122 5.14 -10.45 3.47
N VAL A 123 4.03 -10.65 4.18
CA VAL A 123 2.68 -10.35 3.68
C VAL A 123 2.53 -8.86 3.34
N VAL A 124 3.08 -7.96 4.16
CA VAL A 124 3.14 -6.51 3.84
C VAL A 124 3.92 -6.26 2.57
N LEU A 125 5.08 -6.90 2.41
CA LEU A 125 5.91 -6.75 1.21
C LEU A 125 5.22 -7.31 -0.04
N VAL A 126 4.45 -8.41 0.09
CA VAL A 126 3.62 -8.98 -1.00
C VAL A 126 2.52 -8.01 -1.39
N HIS A 127 1.86 -7.41 -0.40
CA HIS A 127 0.84 -6.40 -0.63
C HIS A 127 1.42 -5.17 -1.34
N HIS A 128 2.57 -4.69 -0.86
CA HIS A 128 3.32 -3.61 -1.50
C HIS A 128 3.66 -3.96 -2.96
N LEU A 129 4.13 -5.18 -3.22
CA LEU A 129 4.42 -5.67 -4.57
C LEU A 129 3.18 -5.68 -5.47
N TYR A 130 2.02 -6.07 -4.95
CA TYR A 130 0.75 -6.02 -5.70
C TYR A 130 0.32 -4.59 -6.02
N THR A 131 0.35 -3.69 -5.03
CA THR A 131 -0.01 -2.27 -5.21
C THR A 131 0.96 -1.53 -6.13
N ALA A 132 2.21 -1.97 -6.18
CA ALA A 132 3.23 -1.44 -7.08
C ALA A 132 3.04 -1.90 -8.54
N ALA A 133 2.22 -2.92 -8.85
CA ALA A 133 2.09 -3.42 -10.22
C ALA A 133 1.06 -2.62 -11.06
N ALA A 134 1.43 -2.25 -12.30
CA ALA A 134 0.56 -1.58 -13.26
C ALA A 134 -0.74 -2.33 -13.58
N PRO A 135 -1.90 -1.64 -13.71
CA PRO A 135 -3.19 -2.24 -14.04
C PRO A 135 -3.14 -3.22 -15.22
N GLY A 136 -2.36 -2.91 -16.26
CA GLY A 136 -2.19 -3.77 -17.44
C GLY A 136 -1.32 -5.02 -17.22
N THR A 137 -0.48 -5.08 -16.18
CA THR A 137 0.40 -6.22 -15.87
C THR A 137 -0.07 -7.04 -14.66
N ARG A 138 -1.17 -6.63 -14.00
CA ARG A 138 -1.74 -7.31 -12.82
C ARG A 138 -2.10 -8.77 -13.07
N GLY A 139 -2.48 -9.16 -14.28
CA GLY A 139 -2.92 -10.52 -14.59
C GLY A 139 -1.87 -11.59 -14.28
N GLY A 140 -0.60 -11.35 -14.65
CA GLY A 140 0.49 -12.31 -14.43
C GLY A 140 1.00 -12.33 -12.98
N ILE A 141 1.17 -11.17 -12.35
CA ILE A 141 1.70 -11.07 -10.99
C ILE A 141 0.66 -11.41 -9.91
N ARG A 142 -0.64 -11.28 -10.20
CA ARG A 142 -1.72 -11.59 -9.23
C ARG A 142 -1.64 -13.03 -8.74
N LEU A 143 -1.35 -13.99 -9.61
CA LEU A 143 -1.20 -15.40 -9.21
C LEU A 143 -0.01 -15.59 -8.27
N VAL A 144 1.11 -14.91 -8.55
CA VAL A 144 2.30 -14.93 -7.68
C VAL A 144 2.01 -14.29 -6.33
N VAL A 145 1.37 -13.11 -6.32
CA VAL A 145 0.97 -12.41 -5.10
C VAL A 145 0.04 -13.27 -4.25
N VAL A 146 -0.98 -13.89 -4.85
CA VAL A 146 -1.92 -14.76 -4.13
C VAL A 146 -1.20 -15.99 -3.57
N ALA A 147 -0.33 -16.63 -4.35
CA ALA A 147 0.45 -17.78 -3.88
C ALA A 147 1.37 -17.41 -2.70
N LEU A 148 2.07 -16.28 -2.78
CA LEU A 148 2.95 -15.81 -1.71
C LEU A 148 2.19 -15.36 -0.46
N ALA A 149 1.06 -14.67 -0.63
CA ALA A 149 0.19 -14.29 0.46
C ALA A 149 -0.41 -15.51 1.18
N ALA A 150 -0.83 -16.53 0.43
CA ALA A 150 -1.33 -17.78 0.99
C ALA A 150 -0.23 -18.55 1.75
N MET A 151 0.98 -18.62 1.18
CA MET A 151 2.15 -19.24 1.82
C MET A 151 2.46 -18.60 3.18
N TRP A 152 2.75 -17.30 3.21
CA TRP A 152 3.09 -16.64 4.47
C TRP A 152 1.89 -16.45 5.39
N GLY A 153 0.67 -16.39 4.85
CA GLY A 153 -0.56 -16.37 5.64
C GLY A 153 -0.76 -17.65 6.44
N VAL A 154 -0.55 -18.82 5.81
CA VAL A 154 -0.66 -20.11 6.51
C VAL A 154 0.47 -20.29 7.51
N ASP A 155 1.69 -19.85 7.18
CA ASP A 155 2.80 -19.83 8.14
C ASP A 155 2.45 -18.98 9.37
N LEU A 156 1.87 -17.80 9.17
CA LEU A 156 1.44 -16.92 10.25
C LEU A 156 0.38 -17.60 11.13
N LEU A 157 -0.57 -18.33 10.54
CA LEU A 157 -1.58 -19.08 11.31
C LEU A 157 -0.94 -20.19 12.14
N ILE A 158 -0.04 -20.99 11.55
CA ILE A 158 0.66 -22.08 12.25
C ILE A 158 1.48 -21.53 13.42
N TYR A 159 2.30 -20.51 13.19
CA TYR A 159 3.16 -19.96 14.24
C TYR A 159 2.37 -19.17 15.29
N GLY A 160 1.26 -18.52 14.91
CA GLY A 160 0.35 -17.86 15.83
C GLY A 160 -0.32 -18.85 16.78
N GLU A 161 -0.83 -19.96 16.25
CA GLU A 161 -1.43 -21.01 17.06
C GLU A 161 -0.39 -21.76 17.89
N ALA A 162 0.78 -22.05 17.33
CA ALA A 162 1.91 -22.62 18.06
C ALA A 162 2.31 -21.78 19.28
N TRP A 163 2.23 -20.46 19.17
CA TRP A 163 2.52 -19.54 20.27
C TRP A 163 1.39 -19.50 21.32
N PHE A 164 0.13 -19.63 20.91
CA PHE A 164 -1.03 -19.51 21.79
C PHE A 164 -1.45 -20.82 22.47
N ALA A 165 -1.53 -21.91 21.72
CA ALA A 165 -2.13 -23.17 22.14
C ALA A 165 -1.22 -24.40 21.92
N GLY A 166 -0.02 -24.21 21.34
CA GLY A 166 0.88 -25.30 20.97
C GLY A 166 0.75 -25.69 19.49
N PHE A 167 1.66 -26.55 19.03
CA PHE A 167 1.88 -26.76 17.60
C PHE A 167 0.71 -27.51 16.92
N PRO A 168 0.03 -26.92 15.92
CA PRO A 168 -1.16 -27.51 15.33
C PRO A 168 -0.85 -28.47 14.17
N GLU A 169 -0.83 -29.78 14.44
CA GLU A 169 -0.56 -30.80 13.41
C GLU A 169 -1.49 -30.69 12.19
N GLN A 170 -2.77 -30.35 12.40
CA GLN A 170 -3.75 -30.22 11.32
C GLN A 170 -3.44 -29.04 10.38
N LEU A 171 -2.95 -27.91 10.90
CA LEU A 171 -2.56 -26.78 10.06
C LEU A 171 -1.25 -27.04 9.31
N VAL A 172 -0.36 -27.86 9.87
CA VAL A 172 0.87 -28.30 9.17
C VAL A 172 0.51 -29.12 7.93
N VAL A 173 -0.48 -30.00 8.03
CA VAL A 173 -1.02 -30.73 6.87
C VAL A 173 -1.66 -29.76 5.87
N ALA A 174 -2.46 -28.80 6.33
CA ALA A 174 -3.06 -27.77 5.47
C ALA A 174 -2.02 -26.93 4.71
N ARG A 175 -0.85 -26.68 5.32
CA ARG A 175 0.31 -26.04 4.68
C ARG A 175 0.77 -26.78 3.43
N GLY A 176 0.82 -28.11 3.49
CA GLY A 176 1.16 -28.95 2.34
C GLY A 176 0.18 -28.76 1.18
N PHE A 177 -1.12 -28.78 1.47
CA PHE A 177 -2.16 -28.55 0.47
C PHE A 177 -2.05 -27.16 -0.19
N VAL A 178 -1.79 -26.12 0.60
CA VAL A 178 -1.60 -24.76 0.10
C VAL A 178 -0.43 -24.70 -0.89
N MET A 179 0.66 -25.40 -0.61
CA MET A 179 1.84 -25.45 -1.49
C MET A 179 1.58 -26.23 -2.78
N VAL A 180 0.80 -27.31 -2.71
CA VAL A 180 0.38 -28.08 -3.88
C VAL A 180 -0.48 -27.23 -4.82
N VAL A 181 -1.34 -26.34 -4.27
CA VAL A 181 -2.15 -25.40 -5.06
C VAL A 181 -1.34 -24.20 -5.56
N ALA A 182 -0.38 -23.72 -4.76
CA ALA A 182 0.48 -22.60 -5.12
C ALA A 182 1.41 -22.95 -6.29
N ALA A 183 1.93 -24.17 -6.35
CA ALA A 183 2.84 -24.63 -7.40
C ALA A 183 2.30 -24.44 -8.84
N PRO A 184 1.09 -24.93 -9.22
CA PRO A 184 0.53 -24.69 -10.54
C PRO A 184 0.19 -23.21 -10.78
N ALA A 185 -0.23 -22.46 -9.75
CA ALA A 185 -0.47 -21.03 -9.90
C ALA A 185 0.81 -20.26 -10.25
N LEU A 186 1.93 -20.61 -9.62
CA LEU A 186 3.26 -20.07 -9.91
C LEU A 186 3.77 -20.50 -11.29
N LEU A 187 3.51 -21.75 -11.70
CA LEU A 187 3.85 -22.25 -13.03
C LEU A 187 3.10 -21.48 -14.13
N ILE A 188 1.78 -21.31 -13.97
CA ILE A 188 0.93 -20.55 -14.90
C ILE A 188 1.39 -19.10 -15.00
N ALA A 189 1.79 -18.50 -13.88
CA ALA A 189 2.33 -17.14 -13.85
C ALA A 189 3.60 -17.00 -14.69
N VAL A 190 4.49 -17.99 -14.67
CA VAL A 190 5.71 -18.01 -15.51
C VAL A 190 5.40 -18.18 -16.99
N THR A 191 4.47 -19.06 -17.34
CA THR A 191 4.18 -19.37 -18.75
C THR A 191 3.39 -18.28 -19.45
N ARG A 192 2.61 -17.48 -18.72
CA ARG A 192 1.77 -16.41 -19.31
C ARG A 192 2.52 -15.10 -19.61
N ASN A 193 3.63 -14.80 -18.94
CA ASN A 193 4.29 -13.50 -19.07
C ASN A 193 5.81 -13.64 -19.30
N GLY A 194 6.23 -13.56 -20.58
CA GLY A 194 7.64 -13.44 -20.96
C GLY A 194 8.27 -12.08 -20.61
N ASP A 195 7.45 -11.04 -20.41
CA ASP A 195 7.89 -9.69 -20.02
C ASP A 195 7.37 -9.30 -18.65
N TRP A 196 8.17 -9.57 -17.61
CA TRP A 196 7.97 -9.09 -16.24
C TRP A 196 8.35 -7.60 -16.09
N SER A 197 7.93 -6.75 -17.03
CA SER A 197 8.14 -5.31 -16.94
C SER A 197 7.10 -4.72 -15.98
N LEU A 198 7.41 -4.77 -14.69
CA LEU A 198 6.65 -4.05 -13.68
C LEU A 198 6.86 -2.55 -13.90
N HIS A 199 5.85 -1.90 -14.48
CA HIS A 199 5.71 -0.46 -14.39
C HIS A 199 5.02 -0.17 -13.07
N LEU A 200 5.61 0.72 -12.26
CA LEU A 200 5.02 1.11 -10.99
C LEU A 200 3.73 1.90 -11.24
N SER A 201 2.56 1.27 -11.11
CA SER A 201 1.32 2.06 -11.01
C SER A 201 1.06 2.39 -9.57
N ARG A 202 0.66 3.63 -9.37
CA ARG A 202 0.47 4.22 -8.06
C ARG A 202 -1.01 4.24 -7.76
N THR A 203 -1.50 3.18 -7.13
CA THR A 203 -2.79 3.25 -6.43
C THR A 203 -2.79 2.26 -5.27
N VAL A 204 -3.07 2.79 -4.08
CA VAL A 204 -2.85 2.14 -2.80
C VAL A 204 -4.06 1.30 -2.40
N ALA A 205 -3.81 0.10 -1.88
CA ALA A 205 -4.76 -0.62 -1.04
C ALA A 205 -4.38 -0.40 0.42
N TRP A 206 -5.27 0.28 1.11
CA TRP A 206 -4.98 1.06 2.32
C TRP A 206 -5.26 0.32 3.63
N GLN A 207 -6.16 -0.65 3.58
CA GLN A 207 -6.74 -1.29 4.76
C GLN A 207 -5.86 -2.45 5.28
N THR A 208 -5.21 -3.18 4.38
CA THR A 208 -4.30 -4.30 4.72
C THR A 208 -2.99 -3.80 5.32
N LEU A 209 -2.50 -2.63 4.91
CA LEU A 209 -1.27 -2.04 5.44
C LEU A 209 -1.42 -1.67 6.93
N SER A 210 -2.57 -1.07 7.30
CA SER A 210 -2.85 -0.70 8.68
C SER A 210 -2.98 -1.92 9.59
N LEU A 211 -3.72 -2.95 9.15
CA LEU A 211 -3.84 -4.21 9.91
C LEU A 211 -2.49 -4.88 10.11
N ALA A 212 -1.67 -4.96 9.06
CA ALA A 212 -0.37 -5.58 9.16
C ALA A 212 0.63 -4.77 9.99
N ALA A 213 0.54 -3.43 10.00
CA ALA A 213 1.31 -2.58 10.89
C ALA A 213 0.96 -2.84 12.37
N VAL A 214 -0.32 -3.02 12.68
CA VAL A 214 -0.78 -3.37 14.04
C VAL A 214 -0.26 -4.75 14.45
N LEU A 215 -0.36 -5.75 13.56
CA LEU A 215 0.17 -7.10 13.83
C LEU A 215 1.69 -7.08 14.04
N LEU A 216 2.43 -6.30 13.25
CA LEU A 216 3.88 -6.16 13.39
C LEU A 216 4.25 -5.50 14.72
N TYR A 217 3.53 -4.46 15.13
CA TYR A 217 3.72 -3.82 16.44
C TYR A 217 3.46 -4.80 17.60
N ALA A 218 2.36 -5.56 17.54
CA ALA A 218 2.05 -6.56 18.56
C ALA A 218 3.18 -7.61 18.64
N ALA A 219 3.64 -8.12 17.50
CA ALA A 219 4.72 -9.10 17.45
C ALA A 219 6.05 -8.53 17.98
N LEU A 220 6.38 -7.27 17.69
CA LEU A 220 7.56 -6.57 18.25
C LEU A 220 7.51 -6.50 19.78
N MET A 221 6.33 -6.21 20.34
CA MET A 221 6.16 -6.15 21.81
C MET A 221 6.36 -7.52 22.45
N VAL A 222 5.83 -8.59 21.85
CA VAL A 222 6.06 -9.96 22.33
C VAL A 222 7.53 -10.35 22.18
N ALA A 223 8.21 -9.94 21.10
CA ALA A 223 9.62 -10.24 20.90
C ALA A 223 10.50 -9.56 21.96
N ALA A 224 10.25 -8.28 22.21
CA ALA A 224 10.98 -7.52 23.22
C ALA A 224 10.78 -8.08 24.62
N THR A 225 9.55 -8.42 25.00
CA THR A 225 9.25 -9.02 26.30
C THR A 225 9.85 -10.43 26.45
N SER A 226 9.88 -11.23 25.37
CA SER A 226 10.53 -12.54 25.34
C SER A 226 12.06 -12.42 25.45
N PHE A 227 12.65 -11.43 24.78
CA PHE A 227 14.09 -11.15 24.88
C PHE A 227 14.48 -10.69 26.29
N ILE A 228 13.68 -9.81 26.90
CA ILE A 228 13.86 -9.40 28.30
C ILE A 228 13.81 -10.62 29.23
N ALA A 229 12.86 -11.55 29.01
CA ALA A 229 12.78 -12.77 29.80
C ALA A 229 14.08 -13.59 29.75
N LEU A 230 14.67 -13.71 28.57
CA LEU A 230 15.89 -14.46 28.35
C LEU A 230 17.12 -13.86 29.05
N VAL A 231 17.21 -12.52 29.11
CA VAL A 231 18.40 -11.82 29.64
C VAL A 231 18.26 -11.52 31.14
N SER A 232 17.04 -11.30 31.64
CA SER A 232 16.80 -10.76 32.97
C SER A 232 16.58 -11.81 34.07
N GLY A 233 16.47 -13.10 33.74
CA GLY A 233 16.33 -14.18 34.74
C GLY A 233 15.15 -13.94 35.69
N ASP A 234 15.39 -14.03 37.00
CA ASP A 234 14.35 -13.88 38.05
C ASP A 234 13.69 -12.48 38.05
N ASP A 235 14.42 -11.44 37.62
CA ASP A 235 13.91 -10.07 37.54
C ASP A 235 13.13 -9.78 36.24
N ALA A 236 12.93 -10.78 35.38
CA ALA A 236 12.26 -10.62 34.09
C ALA A 236 10.91 -9.91 34.18
N ARG A 237 10.09 -10.24 35.19
CA ARG A 237 8.76 -9.62 35.38
C ARG A 237 8.86 -8.11 35.65
N LEU A 238 9.85 -7.68 36.42
CA LEU A 238 10.08 -6.26 36.72
C LEU A 238 10.44 -5.50 35.44
N TRP A 239 11.40 -6.03 34.67
CA TRP A 239 11.87 -5.40 33.43
C TRP A 239 10.83 -5.43 32.30
N GLN A 240 10.06 -6.51 32.17
CA GLN A 240 8.94 -6.60 31.22
C GLN A 240 7.86 -5.56 31.55
N THR A 241 7.50 -5.42 32.83
CA THR A 241 6.50 -4.44 33.27
C THR A 241 7.00 -3.02 33.01
N ALA A 242 8.24 -2.72 33.37
CA ALA A 242 8.86 -1.42 33.11
C ALA A 242 8.91 -1.10 31.61
N PHE A 243 9.23 -2.08 30.77
CA PHE A 243 9.25 -1.92 29.32
C PHE A 243 7.86 -1.66 28.74
N VAL A 244 6.84 -2.44 29.13
CA VAL A 244 5.46 -2.28 28.62
C VAL A 244 4.88 -0.94 29.07
N VAL A 245 4.99 -0.60 30.35
CA VAL A 245 4.48 0.67 30.89
C VAL A 245 5.24 1.85 30.29
N GLY A 246 6.57 1.76 30.24
CA GLY A 246 7.43 2.82 29.68
C GLY A 246 7.18 3.06 28.20
N SER A 247 7.08 1.99 27.39
CA SER A 247 6.78 2.10 25.95
C SER A 247 5.37 2.61 25.69
N THR A 248 4.38 2.19 26.47
CA THR A 248 3.00 2.69 26.38
C THR A 248 2.92 4.17 26.73
N ALA A 249 3.51 4.57 27.86
CA ALA A 249 3.54 5.97 28.29
C ALA A 249 4.29 6.85 27.28
N THR A 250 5.41 6.35 26.74
CA THR A 250 6.15 7.03 25.67
C THR A 250 5.28 7.16 24.41
N GLY A 251 4.62 6.09 23.97
CA GLY A 251 3.71 6.11 22.83
C GLY A 251 2.58 7.13 23.00
N LEU A 252 1.96 7.19 24.18
CA LEU A 252 0.93 8.18 24.53
C LEU A 252 1.50 9.61 24.53
N ALA A 253 2.71 9.81 25.05
CA ALA A 253 3.38 11.12 25.01
C ALA A 253 3.70 11.56 23.57
N PHE A 254 4.12 10.64 22.70
CA PHE A 254 4.32 10.89 21.27
C PHE A 254 3.01 11.27 20.57
N LEU A 255 1.90 10.58 20.88
CA LEU A 255 0.56 10.89 20.36
C LEU A 255 0.04 12.23 20.88
N ALA A 256 0.30 12.56 22.14
CA ALA A 256 -0.10 13.83 22.75
C ALA A 256 0.73 15.02 22.24
N SER A 257 1.93 14.79 21.70
CA SER A 257 2.81 15.85 21.22
C SER A 257 2.26 16.56 19.98
N PRO A 258 1.97 17.88 20.05
CA PRO A 258 1.46 18.66 18.92
C PRO A 258 2.44 18.66 17.74
N ARG A 259 3.74 18.66 18.04
CA ARG A 259 4.82 18.69 17.04
C ARG A 259 4.91 17.36 16.28
N VAL A 260 4.75 16.24 16.97
CA VAL A 260 4.71 14.91 16.35
C VAL A 260 3.41 14.73 15.57
N ARG A 261 2.25 15.13 16.11
CA ARG A 261 0.99 15.10 15.35
C ARG A 261 1.06 15.93 14.07
N ALA A 262 1.61 17.15 14.14
CA ALA A 262 1.78 18.00 12.98
C ALA A 262 2.78 17.38 11.97
N TRP A 263 3.92 16.87 12.44
CA TRP A 263 4.91 16.21 11.58
C TRP A 263 4.34 14.95 10.93
N THR A 264 3.65 14.10 11.69
CA THR A 264 2.98 12.89 11.19
C THR A 264 1.88 13.26 10.22
N LYS A 265 1.01 14.24 10.53
CA LYS A 265 -0.02 14.74 9.59
C LYS A 265 0.60 15.22 8.29
N VAL A 266 1.70 15.97 8.33
CA VAL A 266 2.41 16.45 7.13
C VAL A 266 3.11 15.32 6.40
N LYS A 267 3.74 14.37 7.09
CA LYS A 267 4.45 13.23 6.46
C LYS A 267 3.48 12.23 5.85
N VAL A 268 2.43 11.90 6.57
CA VAL A 268 1.25 11.18 6.10
C VAL A 268 0.77 11.95 4.89
N ALA A 269 0.24 13.16 5.00
CA ALA A 269 -0.29 13.87 3.83
C ALA A 269 0.67 13.95 2.62
N LYS A 270 1.96 14.20 2.85
CA LYS A 270 2.97 14.31 1.79
C LYS A 270 3.31 13.00 1.07
N HIS A 271 3.31 11.86 1.75
CA HIS A 271 3.71 10.56 1.16
C HIS A 271 2.52 9.72 0.73
N LEU A 272 1.32 10.15 1.08
CA LEU A 272 0.16 9.28 1.21
C LEU A 272 -1.05 9.86 0.46
N PHE A 273 -1.14 11.20 0.39
CA PHE A 273 -2.09 11.93 -0.47
C PHE A 273 -1.44 12.51 -1.73
N ARG A 274 -0.19 12.14 -2.04
CA ARG A 274 0.51 12.61 -3.26
C ARG A 274 -0.09 12.06 -4.57
N HIS A 275 -1.04 11.13 -4.49
CA HIS A 275 -1.57 10.38 -5.63
C HIS A 275 -3.10 10.42 -5.76
N ARG A 276 -3.74 11.57 -5.51
CA ARG A 276 -5.13 11.73 -5.97
C ARG A 276 -5.26 12.17 -7.44
N TYR A 277 -4.19 12.59 -8.12
CA TYR A 277 -4.29 12.96 -9.54
C TYR A 277 -3.05 12.56 -10.33
N ASP A 278 -3.10 11.41 -11.02
CA ASP A 278 -2.19 11.15 -12.13
C ASP A 278 -2.69 11.96 -13.33
N TYR A 279 -2.20 13.21 -13.43
CA TYR A 279 -2.54 14.17 -14.47
C TYR A 279 -2.54 13.57 -15.88
N ARG A 280 -1.69 12.57 -16.17
CA ARG A 280 -1.66 11.91 -17.48
C ARG A 280 -2.90 11.05 -17.74
N SER A 281 -3.37 10.33 -16.74
CA SER A 281 -4.58 9.49 -16.85
C SER A 281 -5.84 10.34 -16.97
N GLU A 282 -5.90 11.42 -16.19
CA GLU A 282 -6.99 12.39 -16.32
C GLU A 282 -6.93 13.16 -17.63
N TRP A 283 -5.73 13.48 -18.14
CA TRP A 283 -5.58 14.09 -19.45
C TRP A 283 -6.06 13.17 -20.58
N ILE A 284 -5.77 11.86 -20.50
CA ILE A 284 -6.28 10.88 -21.46
C ILE A 284 -7.81 10.78 -21.38
N ARG A 285 -8.38 10.68 -20.16
CA ARG A 285 -9.83 10.61 -19.95
C ARG A 285 -10.54 11.87 -20.43
N PHE A 286 -9.95 13.04 -20.19
CA PHE A 286 -10.39 14.34 -20.69
C PHE A 286 -10.40 14.35 -22.23
N THR A 287 -9.30 13.96 -22.87
CA THR A 287 -9.23 13.91 -24.35
C THR A 287 -10.16 12.86 -24.97
N ASP A 288 -10.39 11.74 -24.30
CA ASP A 288 -11.30 10.69 -24.76
C ASP A 288 -12.76 11.14 -24.67
N THR A 289 -13.14 11.82 -23.58
CA THR A 289 -14.47 12.43 -23.46
C THR A 289 -14.71 13.50 -24.51
N LEU A 290 -13.69 14.31 -24.86
CA LEU A 290 -13.77 15.29 -25.94
C LEU A 290 -13.76 14.66 -27.34
N GLY A 291 -13.08 13.52 -27.52
CA GLY A 291 -12.85 12.86 -28.82
C GLY A 291 -13.91 11.83 -29.24
N LYS A 292 -14.97 11.61 -28.45
CA LYS A 292 -16.03 10.65 -28.79
C LYS A 292 -16.74 11.03 -30.12
N PRO A 293 -17.04 10.07 -31.01
CA PRO A 293 -17.68 10.33 -32.31
C PRO A 293 -19.11 10.88 -32.19
N ASP A 294 -19.64 11.40 -33.31
CA ASP A 294 -20.86 12.22 -33.50
C ASP A 294 -22.20 11.68 -32.93
N ASP A 295 -22.21 10.52 -32.27
CA ASP A 295 -23.39 9.90 -31.64
C ASP A 295 -23.46 10.16 -30.12
N ALA A 296 -22.61 11.07 -29.61
CA ALA A 296 -22.54 11.49 -28.22
C ALA A 296 -23.20 12.86 -28.00
N ALA A 297 -23.48 13.21 -26.73
CA ALA A 297 -24.02 14.52 -26.34
C ALA A 297 -23.25 15.69 -26.99
N PRO A 298 -23.91 16.84 -27.27
CA PRO A 298 -23.28 18.00 -27.90
C PRO A 298 -21.95 18.36 -27.23
N LEU A 299 -20.98 18.83 -28.03
CA LEU A 299 -19.62 19.17 -27.56
C LEU A 299 -19.63 20.01 -26.27
N ASP A 300 -20.56 20.94 -26.20
CA ASP A 300 -20.74 21.87 -25.10
C ASP A 300 -21.04 21.17 -23.76
N GLN A 301 -21.94 20.18 -23.75
CA GLN A 301 -22.21 19.38 -22.55
C GLN A 301 -21.03 18.46 -22.19
N ARG A 302 -20.25 18.01 -23.18
CA ARG A 302 -19.05 17.18 -22.93
C ARG A 302 -17.94 17.94 -22.22
N ILE A 303 -17.84 19.25 -22.41
CA ILE A 303 -16.87 20.10 -21.69
C ILE A 303 -17.21 20.14 -20.21
N VAL A 304 -18.47 20.43 -19.86
CA VAL A 304 -18.93 20.47 -18.46
C VAL A 304 -18.77 19.11 -17.80
N LYS A 305 -19.15 18.04 -18.52
CA LYS A 305 -18.93 16.67 -18.07
C LYS A 305 -17.45 16.35 -17.83
N ALA A 306 -16.56 16.70 -18.76
CA ALA A 306 -15.14 16.38 -18.63
C ALA A 306 -14.49 17.07 -17.43
N VAL A 307 -14.95 18.28 -17.09
CA VAL A 307 -14.52 18.99 -15.86
C VAL A 307 -15.14 18.37 -14.61
N ALA A 308 -16.40 17.97 -14.65
CA ALA A 308 -17.05 17.26 -13.54
C ALA A 308 -16.38 15.90 -13.26
N ASP A 309 -16.11 15.12 -14.31
CA ASP A 309 -15.40 13.83 -14.23
C ASP A 309 -14.00 13.99 -13.63
N LEU A 310 -13.30 15.10 -13.89
CA LEU A 310 -11.97 15.37 -13.30
C LEU A 310 -12.02 15.48 -11.77
N THR A 311 -13.16 15.85 -11.20
CA THR A 311 -13.31 16.02 -9.75
C THR A 311 -14.16 14.92 -9.12
N ASP A 312 -14.51 13.87 -9.87
CA ASP A 312 -15.51 12.85 -9.50
C ASP A 312 -16.87 13.48 -9.10
N SER A 313 -17.25 14.60 -9.73
CA SER A 313 -18.51 15.29 -9.43
C SER A 313 -19.69 14.67 -10.21
N PRO A 314 -20.85 14.43 -9.57
CA PRO A 314 -22.01 13.79 -10.21
C PRO A 314 -22.77 14.70 -11.19
N ALA A 315 -22.50 16.00 -11.17
CA ALA A 315 -23.11 17.03 -12.00
C ALA A 315 -22.18 18.24 -12.14
N GLY A 316 -22.45 19.11 -13.12
CA GLY A 316 -21.72 20.37 -13.30
C GLY A 316 -22.57 21.46 -13.97
N LEU A 317 -22.28 22.72 -13.63
CA LEU A 317 -22.93 23.90 -14.18
C LEU A 317 -21.85 24.92 -14.57
N LEU A 318 -21.85 25.34 -15.84
CA LEU A 318 -21.02 26.43 -16.34
C LEU A 318 -21.80 27.72 -16.29
N LEU A 319 -21.25 28.69 -15.59
CA LEU A 319 -21.75 30.05 -15.52
C LEU A 319 -20.94 30.95 -16.46
N VAL A 320 -21.64 31.76 -17.26
CA VAL A 320 -21.03 32.62 -18.28
C VAL A 320 -21.36 34.08 -17.99
N PRO A 321 -20.44 35.03 -18.21
CA PRO A 321 -20.73 36.44 -18.05
C PRO A 321 -21.92 36.90 -18.92
N GLU A 322 -22.88 37.56 -18.27
CA GLU A 322 -24.01 38.26 -18.91
C GLU A 322 -24.06 39.71 -18.44
N SER A 323 -24.88 40.54 -19.08
CA SER A 323 -24.97 41.99 -18.83
C SER A 323 -25.27 42.37 -17.37
N ALA A 324 -25.87 41.47 -16.58
CA ALA A 324 -26.26 41.69 -15.19
C ALA A 324 -25.51 40.82 -14.16
N GLY A 325 -24.55 39.99 -14.58
CA GLY A 325 -23.85 39.07 -13.69
C GLY A 325 -23.36 37.81 -14.40
N LEU A 326 -23.65 36.64 -13.83
CA LEU A 326 -23.36 35.36 -14.45
C LEU A 326 -24.67 34.64 -14.80
N GLY A 327 -24.87 34.38 -16.08
CA GLY A 327 -25.95 33.53 -16.59
C GLY A 327 -25.60 32.06 -16.53
N VAL A 328 -26.63 31.21 -16.66
CA VAL A 328 -26.46 29.77 -16.83
C VAL A 328 -26.12 29.50 -18.29
N GLY A 329 -24.91 29.03 -18.55
CA GLY A 329 -24.44 28.73 -19.90
C GLY A 329 -24.73 27.29 -20.31
N LEU A 330 -24.02 26.35 -19.69
CA LEU A 330 -24.06 24.93 -20.02
C LEU A 330 -24.21 24.10 -18.77
N ASP A 331 -24.87 22.96 -18.86
CA ASP A 331 -25.06 22.05 -17.75
C ASP A 331 -24.73 20.60 -18.15
N TRP A 332 -24.43 19.79 -17.13
CA TRP A 332 -24.39 18.35 -17.25
C TRP A 332 -24.97 17.73 -15.98
N ASN A 333 -26.07 16.98 -16.13
CA ASN A 333 -26.78 16.28 -15.05
C ASN A 333 -27.18 17.21 -13.88
N TRP A 334 -27.45 18.48 -14.19
CA TRP A 334 -27.75 19.52 -13.21
C TRP A 334 -29.25 19.83 -13.20
N ASP A 335 -29.99 19.12 -12.36
CA ASP A 335 -31.47 19.20 -12.32
C ASP A 335 -32.00 20.27 -11.35
N LEU A 336 -31.12 21.12 -10.79
CA LEU A 336 -31.49 22.11 -9.77
C LEU A 336 -31.97 23.44 -10.39
N PRO A 337 -32.96 24.12 -9.78
CA PRO A 337 -33.39 25.46 -10.20
C PRO A 337 -32.21 26.42 -10.14
N SER A 338 -31.75 26.83 -11.32
CA SER A 338 -30.58 27.69 -11.46
C SER A 338 -31.03 29.09 -11.86
N GLY A 339 -30.57 30.09 -11.12
CA GLY A 339 -30.85 31.50 -11.39
C GLY A 339 -29.60 32.24 -11.87
N SER A 340 -29.79 33.43 -12.44
CA SER A 340 -28.66 34.33 -12.70
C SER A 340 -27.96 34.65 -11.38
N ALA A 341 -26.63 34.50 -11.35
CA ALA A 341 -25.82 34.88 -10.21
C ALA A 341 -25.45 36.36 -10.31
N PRO A 342 -25.45 37.10 -9.18
CA PRO A 342 -25.22 38.54 -9.19
C PRO A 342 -23.79 38.89 -9.63
N ALA A 343 -23.62 40.07 -10.22
CA ALA A 343 -22.30 40.59 -10.61
C ALA A 343 -21.28 40.61 -9.45
N ALA A 344 -21.74 40.73 -8.19
CA ALA A 344 -20.89 40.65 -7.01
C ALA A 344 -20.12 39.32 -6.92
N LEU A 345 -20.72 38.20 -7.36
CA LEU A 345 -20.05 36.90 -7.42
C LEU A 345 -18.92 36.92 -8.45
N ALA A 346 -19.19 37.45 -9.65
CA ALA A 346 -18.19 37.55 -10.72
C ALA A 346 -17.00 38.41 -10.27
N THR A 347 -17.26 39.57 -9.66
CA THR A 347 -16.21 40.46 -9.14
C THR A 347 -15.39 39.76 -8.05
N TYR A 348 -16.03 39.11 -7.09
CA TYR A 348 -15.34 38.38 -6.02
C TYR A 348 -14.43 37.27 -6.59
N LEU A 349 -14.92 36.49 -7.55
CA LEU A 349 -14.17 35.40 -8.17
C LEU A 349 -12.96 35.90 -8.98
N VAL A 350 -13.09 37.04 -9.67
CA VAL A 350 -11.99 37.66 -10.42
C VAL A 350 -10.94 38.25 -9.49
N ASP A 351 -11.37 39.02 -8.49
CA ASP A 351 -10.47 39.76 -7.60
C ASP A 351 -9.67 38.83 -6.69
N THR A 352 -10.29 37.73 -6.24
CA THR A 352 -9.65 36.79 -5.32
C THR A 352 -8.98 35.62 -6.02
N GLY A 353 -9.49 35.19 -7.18
CA GLY A 353 -9.06 33.97 -7.86
C GLY A 353 -9.24 32.69 -7.02
N ARG A 354 -10.06 32.75 -5.96
CA ARG A 354 -10.22 31.65 -5.01
C ARG A 354 -11.28 30.66 -5.48
N ILE A 355 -11.04 29.39 -5.18
CA ILE A 355 -12.07 28.36 -5.22
C ILE A 355 -12.93 28.54 -3.97
N VAL A 356 -14.24 28.64 -4.15
CA VAL A 356 -15.21 28.79 -3.06
C VAL A 356 -15.76 27.41 -2.70
N GLU A 357 -15.68 27.03 -1.43
CA GLU A 357 -16.25 25.79 -0.91
C GLU A 357 -17.65 26.07 -0.34
N LEU A 358 -18.69 25.63 -1.04
CA LEU A 358 -20.08 25.93 -0.68
C LEU A 358 -20.49 25.29 0.66
N ASP A 359 -19.90 24.14 1.01
CA ASP A 359 -20.14 23.47 2.30
C ASP A 359 -19.64 24.31 3.49
N ALA A 360 -18.49 24.98 3.36
CA ALA A 360 -17.97 25.88 4.39
C ALA A 360 -18.88 27.10 4.62
N ILE A 361 -19.56 27.56 3.55
CA ILE A 361 -20.55 28.63 3.64
C ILE A 361 -21.81 28.15 4.36
N ARG A 362 -22.28 26.94 4.06
CA ARG A 362 -23.46 26.34 4.72
C ARG A 362 -23.25 26.10 6.21
N THR A 363 -22.04 25.74 6.62
CA THR A 363 -21.68 25.50 8.03
C THR A 363 -21.29 26.76 8.79
N GLY A 364 -21.13 27.90 8.09
CA GLY A 364 -20.78 29.20 8.67
C GLY A 364 -19.30 29.38 9.00
N ASP A 365 -18.42 28.56 8.42
CA ASP A 365 -16.95 28.57 8.64
C ASP A 365 -16.21 29.40 7.57
N THR A 366 -16.81 30.51 7.13
CA THR A 366 -16.30 31.35 6.04
C THR A 366 -16.32 32.85 6.39
N ASP A 367 -15.58 33.65 5.64
CA ASP A 367 -15.58 35.10 5.78
C ASP A 367 -16.94 35.70 5.35
N ALA A 368 -17.41 36.72 6.09
CA ALA A 368 -18.68 37.37 5.82
C ALA A 368 -18.78 37.98 4.41
N VAL A 369 -17.64 38.39 3.84
CA VAL A 369 -17.54 38.93 2.47
C VAL A 369 -17.78 37.85 1.42
N GLU A 370 -17.21 36.66 1.62
CA GLU A 370 -17.40 35.50 0.73
C GLU A 370 -18.84 35.00 0.79
N ALA A 371 -19.37 34.85 2.01
CA ALA A 371 -20.77 34.46 2.20
C ALA A 371 -21.75 35.44 1.53
N ALA A 372 -21.51 36.76 1.60
CA ALA A 372 -22.38 37.77 1.01
C ALA A 372 -22.39 37.76 -0.53
N ALA A 373 -21.31 37.31 -1.18
CA ALA A 373 -21.20 37.26 -2.64
C ALA A 373 -21.95 36.08 -3.28
N ILE A 374 -22.18 34.99 -2.53
CA ILE A 374 -22.82 33.78 -3.05
C ILE A 374 -24.36 33.91 -3.01
N PRO A 375 -25.09 33.71 -4.12
CA PRO A 375 -26.55 33.76 -4.14
C PRO A 375 -27.19 32.57 -3.41
N GLN A 376 -28.40 32.77 -2.91
CA GLN A 376 -29.08 31.81 -2.04
C GLN A 376 -29.32 30.45 -2.73
N TRP A 377 -29.67 30.42 -4.02
CA TRP A 377 -29.92 29.18 -4.75
C TRP A 377 -28.69 28.26 -4.83
N MET A 378 -27.46 28.80 -4.79
CA MET A 378 -26.23 27.99 -4.73
C MET A 378 -25.99 27.42 -3.33
N ARG A 379 -26.41 28.14 -2.29
CA ARG A 379 -26.33 27.66 -0.90
C ARG A 379 -27.36 26.56 -0.64
N ASP A 380 -28.54 26.69 -1.23
CA ASP A 380 -29.65 25.76 -1.04
C ASP A 380 -29.54 24.50 -1.92
N GLY A 381 -28.75 24.54 -3.01
CA GLY A 381 -28.49 23.40 -3.87
C GLY A 381 -27.40 22.44 -3.34
N ASP A 382 -27.09 21.38 -4.09
CA ASP A 382 -26.13 20.33 -3.70
C ASP A 382 -24.70 20.54 -4.26
N GLY A 383 -24.41 21.73 -4.83
CA GLY A 383 -23.06 22.05 -5.30
C GLY A 383 -22.06 22.11 -4.15
N TRP A 384 -20.85 21.55 -4.33
CA TRP A 384 -19.82 21.54 -3.28
C TRP A 384 -18.76 22.64 -3.45
N ALA A 385 -18.52 23.10 -4.68
CA ALA A 385 -17.54 24.17 -4.94
C ALA A 385 -17.86 25.02 -6.18
N ILE A 386 -17.33 26.25 -6.19
CA ILE A 386 -17.31 27.16 -7.35
C ILE A 386 -15.85 27.41 -7.72
N VAL A 387 -15.50 27.19 -8.99
CA VAL A 387 -14.14 27.33 -9.50
C VAL A 387 -14.09 28.46 -10.53
N PRO A 388 -13.28 29.51 -10.33
CA PRO A 388 -13.15 30.59 -11.31
C PRO A 388 -12.36 30.12 -12.54
N LEU A 389 -12.97 30.22 -13.72
CA LEU A 389 -12.33 29.96 -15.01
C LEU A 389 -11.86 31.28 -15.64
N ALA A 390 -10.87 31.92 -15.04
CA ALA A 390 -10.33 33.17 -15.57
C ALA A 390 -9.33 32.91 -16.71
N HIS A 391 -9.58 33.51 -17.88
CA HIS A 391 -8.61 33.56 -18.97
C HIS A 391 -7.91 34.92 -18.96
N LEU A 392 -6.58 34.94 -18.75
CA LEU A 392 -5.77 36.17 -18.70
C LEU A 392 -6.29 37.23 -17.69
N GLY A 393 -6.86 36.78 -16.56
CA GLY A 393 -7.38 37.66 -15.51
C GLY A 393 -8.78 38.23 -15.76
N ARG A 394 -9.54 37.68 -16.71
CA ARG A 394 -10.96 38.04 -16.96
C ARG A 394 -11.81 36.78 -17.09
N LEU A 395 -13.05 36.83 -16.61
CA LEU A 395 -14.08 35.83 -16.93
C LEU A 395 -14.60 36.14 -18.34
N GLN A 396 -14.63 35.14 -19.21
CA GLN A 396 -15.12 35.25 -20.59
C GLN A 396 -16.35 34.39 -20.80
#